data_AF-A0A7Y5YCQ9-F1
#
_entry.id   AF-A0A7Y5YCQ9-F1
#
_cell.length_a   1.000
_cell.length_b   1.000
_cell.length_c   1.000
_cell.angle_alpha   90.00
_cell.angle_beta   90.00
_cell.angle_gamma   90.00
#
_symmetry.space_group_name_H-M   'P 1'
#
loop_
_entity.id
_entity.type
_entity.pdbx_description
1 polymer ?
#
loop_
_entity_poly.entity_id
_entity_poly.type
_entity_poly.pdbx_seq_one_letter_code
_entity_poly.pdbx_strand_id
1 'polypeptide(L)'
;MKIINVPSVAGSRALADRLVGSANLDAHESVLIDSRDLDVNTESFVSQLVKRVADAGLTDVEVIGGGKEWIADMEREASKRGMHVTVRSLASA
;
A
#
# COMPACT_ATOMS: atom_id res chain seq x y z
N MET A 1 -0.49 -12.10 -8.89
CA MET A 1 -0.92 -10.96 -8.05
C MET A 1 -0.44 -11.21 -6.64
N LYS A 2 0.35 -10.30 -6.09
CA LYS A 2 0.83 -10.35 -4.70
C LYS A 2 -0.09 -9.54 -3.80
N ILE A 3 -0.25 -9.97 -2.56
CA ILE A 3 -1.10 -9.29 -1.58
C ILE A 3 -0.24 -8.86 -0.41
N ILE A 4 -0.28 -7.57 -0.08
CA ILE A 4 0.30 -7.00 1.12
C ILE A 4 -0.83 -6.77 2.12
N ASN A 5 -0.90 -7.61 3.15
CA ASN A 5 -1.88 -7.44 4.23
C ASN A 5 -1.37 -6.41 5.23
N VAL A 6 -2.07 -5.29 5.34
CA VAL A 6 -1.79 -4.22 6.28
C VAL A 6 -2.51 -4.54 7.60
N PRO A 7 -1.81 -4.61 8.74
CA PRO A 7 -2.44 -4.85 10.02
C PRO A 7 -3.26 -3.65 10.48
N SER A 8 -4.09 -3.84 11.51
CA SER A 8 -4.95 -2.78 12.05
C SER A 8 -4.21 -1.56 12.59
N VAL A 9 -2.98 -1.75 13.04
CA VAL A 9 -2.09 -0.67 13.47
C VAL A 9 -0.79 -0.71 12.68
N ALA A 10 -0.57 0.32 11.88
CA ALA A 10 0.56 0.43 10.97
C ALA A 10 1.33 1.75 11.15
N GLY A 11 2.19 1.78 12.18
CA GLY A 11 2.81 3.02 12.66
C GLY A 11 4.29 3.23 12.33
N SER A 12 4.99 2.29 11.69
CA SER A 12 6.45 2.37 11.57
C SER A 12 7.00 2.03 10.19
N ARG A 13 8.11 2.69 9.81
CA ARG A 13 8.85 2.38 8.59
C ARG A 13 9.36 0.93 8.54
N ALA A 14 9.79 0.40 9.68
CA ALA A 14 10.26 -0.98 9.78
C ALA A 14 9.16 -2.01 9.47
N LEU A 15 7.91 -1.71 9.85
CA LEU A 15 6.76 -2.55 9.49
C LEU A 15 6.52 -2.54 7.98
N ALA A 16 6.56 -1.37 7.34
CA ALA A 16 6.43 -1.26 5.89
C ALA A 16 7.51 -2.08 5.16
N ASP A 17 8.76 -1.98 5.60
CA ASP A 17 9.88 -2.76 5.07
C ASP A 17 9.64 -4.27 5.18
N ARG A 18 9.16 -4.73 6.34
CA ARG A 18 8.85 -6.13 6.58
C ARG A 18 7.69 -6.62 5.71
N LEU A 19 6.63 -5.83 5.57
CA LEU A 19 5.46 -6.19 4.76
C LEU A 19 5.83 -6.38 3.29
N VAL A 20 6.55 -5.41 2.71
CA VAL A 20 7.00 -5.50 1.31
C VAL A 20 8.02 -6.61 1.12
N GLY A 21 9.00 -6.72 2.02
CA GLY A 21 10.01 -7.79 1.97
C GLY A 21 9.40 -9.19 2.06
N SER A 22 8.33 -9.37 2.84
CA SER A 22 7.63 -10.66 2.95
C SER A 22 6.78 -10.99 1.72
N ALA A 23 6.29 -9.98 1.00
CA ALA A 23 5.51 -10.18 -0.21
C ALA A 23 6.36 -10.64 -1.41
N ASN A 24 7.68 -10.40 -1.37
CA ASN A 24 8.64 -10.72 -2.43
C ASN A 24 8.14 -10.24 -3.80
N LEU A 25 8.07 -8.92 -3.95
CA LEU A 25 7.55 -8.25 -5.14
C LEU A 25 8.56 -8.29 -6.29
N ASP A 26 8.05 -8.52 -7.50
CA ASP A 26 8.80 -8.42 -8.76
C ASP A 26 8.18 -7.34 -9.67
N ALA A 27 9.00 -6.67 -10.48
CA ALA A 27 8.63 -5.50 -11.30
C ALA A 27 7.55 -5.75 -12.36
N HIS A 28 7.12 -6.99 -12.58
CA HIS A 28 6.12 -7.38 -13.57
C HIS A 28 4.82 -7.93 -12.97
N GLU A 29 4.68 -7.89 -11.63
CA GLU A 29 3.51 -8.42 -10.95
C GLU A 29 2.55 -7.34 -10.46
N SER A 30 1.23 -7.57 -10.58
CA SER A 30 0.25 -6.72 -9.92
C SER A 30 0.27 -6.90 -8.40
N VAL A 31 0.18 -5.79 -7.66
CA VAL A 31 0.13 -5.77 -6.19
C VAL A 31 -1.21 -5.23 -5.71
N LEU A 32 -1.82 -5.97 -4.78
CA LEU A 32 -2.96 -5.54 -3.99
C LEU A 32 -2.51 -5.25 -2.56
N ILE A 33 -2.78 -4.04 -2.08
CA ILE A 33 -2.62 -3.67 -0.67
C ILE A 33 -3.99 -3.83 -0.01
N ASP A 34 -4.07 -4.81 0.89
CA ASP A 34 -5.26 -5.09 1.67
C ASP A 34 -5.17 -4.36 3.01
N SER A 35 -5.95 -3.28 3.13
CA SER A 35 -6.03 -2.42 4.30
C SER A 35 -7.43 -2.41 4.90
N ARG A 36 -8.22 -3.48 4.70
CA ARG A 36 -9.60 -3.57 5.24
C ARG A 36 -9.67 -3.50 6.75
N ASP A 37 -8.67 -4.05 7.43
CA ASP A 37 -8.59 -4.04 8.89
C ASP A 37 -7.84 -2.83 9.45
N LEU A 38 -7.34 -1.92 8.60
CA LEU A 38 -6.52 -0.78 9.02
C LEU A 38 -7.34 0.29 9.75
N ASP A 39 -7.06 0.48 11.04
CA ASP A 39 -7.66 1.51 11.88
C ASP A 39 -6.74 2.71 12.07
N VAL A 40 -5.43 2.46 12.25
CA VAL A 40 -4.46 3.49 12.61
C VAL A 40 -3.20 3.35 11.77
N ASN A 41 -2.83 4.42 11.06
CA ASN A 41 -1.55 4.53 10.37
C ASN A 41 -0.81 5.83 10.70
N THR A 42 0.41 5.94 10.20
CA THR A 42 1.18 7.19 10.19
C THR A 42 1.63 7.53 8.78
N GLU A 43 1.86 8.82 8.51
CA GLU A 43 2.44 9.27 7.23
C GLU A 43 3.80 8.60 6.96
N SER A 44 4.60 8.39 8.01
CA SER A 44 5.89 7.70 7.89
C SER A 44 5.77 6.25 7.44
N PHE A 45 4.73 5.53 7.88
CA PHE A 45 4.46 4.18 7.40
C PHE A 45 4.03 4.21 5.92
N VAL A 46 3.08 5.06 5.55
CA VAL A 46 2.57 5.17 4.18
C VAL A 46 3.69 5.50 3.20
N SER A 47 4.46 6.56 3.49
CA SER A 47 5.56 7.01 2.64
C SER A 47 6.61 5.92 2.42
N GLN A 48 6.92 5.15 3.46
CA GLN A 48 7.87 4.04 3.37
C GLN A 48 7.29 2.85 2.60
N LEU A 49 6.01 2.52 2.80
CA LEU A 49 5.33 1.45 2.07
C LEU A 49 5.36 1.73 0.57
N VAL A 50 4.89 2.91 0.15
CA VAL A 50 4.88 3.31 -1.26
C VAL A 50 6.31 3.36 -1.81
N LYS A 51 7.28 3.89 -1.04
CA LYS A 51 8.69 3.88 -1.45
C LYS A 51 9.15 2.47 -1.81
N ARG A 52 8.91 1.50 -0.93
CA ARG A 52 9.40 0.12 -1.13
C ARG A 52 8.71 -0.58 -2.29
N VAL A 53 7.43 -0.30 -2.53
CA VAL A 53 6.71 -0.81 -3.70
C VAL A 53 7.26 -0.18 -4.99
N ALA A 54 7.54 1.12 -5.00
CA ALA A 54 8.20 1.80 -6.12
C ALA A 54 9.60 1.24 -6.39
N ASP A 55 10.40 1.04 -5.34
CA ASP A 55 11.77 0.51 -5.42
C ASP A 55 11.78 -0.94 -5.98
N ALA A 56 10.66 -1.67 -5.88
CA ALA A 56 10.47 -2.97 -6.51
C ALA A 56 10.12 -2.89 -8.02
N GLY A 57 10.05 -1.69 -8.59
CA GLY A 57 9.80 -1.45 -10.01
C GLY A 57 8.32 -1.40 -10.40
N LEU A 58 7.41 -1.30 -9.42
CA LEU A 58 5.97 -1.29 -9.67
C LEU A 58 5.45 0.13 -9.90
N THR A 59 4.66 0.30 -10.96
CA THR A 59 4.04 1.58 -11.33
C THR A 59 2.56 1.64 -10.95
N ASP A 60 1.90 0.50 -10.77
CA ASP A 60 0.47 0.40 -10.54
C ASP A 60 0.19 -0.46 -9.31
N VAL A 61 -0.66 0.06 -8.42
CA VAL A 61 -1.02 -0.62 -7.18
C VAL A 61 -2.52 -0.57 -6.97
N GLU A 62 -3.11 -1.71 -6.64
CA GLU A 62 -4.50 -1.79 -6.21
C GLU A 62 -4.56 -1.66 -4.68
N VAL A 63 -5.51 -0.88 -4.17
CA VAL A 63 -5.75 -0.73 -2.72
C VAL A 63 -7.19 -1.09 -2.42
N ILE A 64 -7.41 -1.87 -1.36
CA ILE A 64 -8.75 -2.24 -0.89
C ILE A 64 -8.90 -1.96 0.60
N GLY A 65 -10.00 -1.31 0.98
CA GLY A 65 -10.27 -0.94 2.37
C GLY A 65 -9.38 0.20 2.91
N GLY A 66 -9.55 0.50 4.19
CA GLY A 66 -8.89 1.62 4.88
C GLY A 66 -9.73 2.90 4.86
N GLY A 67 -9.37 3.83 5.76
CA GLY A 67 -10.05 5.13 5.87
C GLY A 67 -9.74 6.09 4.71
N LYS A 68 -10.52 7.17 4.60
CA LYS A 68 -10.32 8.21 3.56
C LYS A 68 -8.92 8.84 3.63
N GLU A 69 -8.43 9.07 4.85
CA GLU A 69 -7.10 9.65 5.07
C GLU A 69 -5.99 8.71 4.59
N TRP A 70 -6.10 7.41 4.88
CA TRP A 70 -5.20 6.38 4.35
C TRP A 70 -5.15 6.38 2.83
N ILE A 71 -6.31 6.40 2.16
CA ILE A 71 -6.39 6.42 0.70
C ILE A 71 -5.74 7.69 0.14
N ALA A 72 -6.05 8.85 0.72
CA ALA A 72 -5.48 10.12 0.29
C ALA A 72 -3.95 10.18 0.49
N ASP A 73 -3.44 9.61 1.58
CA ASP A 73 -2.00 9.50 1.83
C ASP A 73 -1.32 8.57 0.81
N MET A 74 -1.95 7.42 0.50
CA MET A 74 -1.46 6.48 -0.51
C MET A 74 -1.38 7.13 -1.90
N GLU A 75 -2.45 7.81 -2.33
CA GLU A 75 -2.48 8.53 -3.60
C GLU A 75 -1.42 9.65 -3.66
N ARG A 76 -1.30 10.44 -2.58
CA ARG A 76 -0.31 11.52 -2.48
C ARG A 76 1.12 11.00 -2.57
N GLU A 77 1.47 9.97 -1.81
CA GLU A 77 2.81 9.41 -1.80
C GLU A 77 3.14 8.66 -3.10
N ALA A 78 2.15 8.00 -3.72
CA ALA A 78 2.30 7.34 -5.02
C ALA A 78 2.55 8.36 -6.14
N SER A 79 1.79 9.46 -6.16
CA SER A 79 1.94 10.52 -7.16
C SER A 79 3.35 11.14 -7.16
N LYS A 80 3.94 11.36 -5.97
CA LYS A 80 5.33 11.83 -5.83
C LYS A 80 6.37 10.92 -6.50
N ARG A 81 6.00 9.67 -6.76
CA ARG A 81 6.88 8.61 -7.30
C ARG A 81 6.47 8.16 -8.71
N GLY A 82 5.50 8.82 -9.33
CA GLY A 82 4.99 8.43 -10.64
C GLY A 82 4.21 7.11 -10.64
N MET A 83 3.71 6.68 -9.48
CA MET A 83 2.86 5.50 -9.35
C MET A 83 1.39 5.87 -9.41
N HIS A 84 0.58 4.95 -9.92
CA HIS A 84 -0.87 5.06 -9.96
C HIS A 84 -1.52 4.12 -8.93
N VAL A 85 -2.46 4.67 -8.16
CA VAL A 85 -3.24 3.91 -7.16
C VAL A 85 -4.65 3.71 -7.69
N THR A 86 -5.07 2.44 -7.77
CA THR A 86 -6.45 2.08 -8.09
C THR A 86 -7.15 1.62 -6.81
N VAL A 87 -8.11 2.41 -6.34
CA VAL A 87 -8.92 2.03 -5.18
C VAL A 87 -10.04 1.11 -5.61
N ARG A 88 -10.04 -0.12 -5.11
CA ARG A 88 -11.15 -1.06 -5.34
C ARG A 88 -12.25 -0.82 -4.34
N SER A 89 -13.43 -0.47 -4.85
CA SER A 89 -14.65 -0.48 -4.06
C SER A 89 -15.00 -1.92 -3.68
N LEU A 90 -15.26 -2.15 -2.40
CA LEU A 90 -16.00 -3.32 -1.94
C LEU A 90 -17.47 -3.12 -2.33
N ALA A 91 -17.77 -3.19 -3.63
CA ALA A 91 -19.16 -3.29 -4.05
C ALA A 91 -19.68 -4.63 -3.52
N SER A 92 -20.60 -4.55 -2.57
CA SER A 92 -21.27 -5.69 -1.93
C SER A 92 -21.76 -6.67 -3.00
N ALA A 93 -21.28 -7.91 -2.94
CA ALA A 93 -21.92 -9.05 -3.59
C ALA A 93 -23.14 -9.50 -2.77
#